data_AF-A0A151TEE4-F1
#
_entry.id   AF-A0A151TEE4-F1
#
_cell.length_a   1.000
_cell.length_b   1.000
_cell.length_c   1.000
_cell.angle_alpha   90.00
_cell.angle_beta   90.00
_cell.angle_gamma   90.00
#
_symmetry.space_group_name_H-M   'P 1'
#
loop_
_entity.id
_entity.type
_entity.pdbx_description
1 polymer ?
#
loop_
_entity_poly.entity_id
_entity_poly.type
_entity_poly.pdbx_seq_one_letter_code
_entity_poly.pdbx_strand_id
1 'polypeptide(L)' 'MENTSWLPPKYPYVKLTVDGSWLPHNQMMGIGGVIRDSTRSWRRGFAHSF' A
#
# COMPACT_ATOMS: atom_id res chain seq x y z
N MET A 1 -14.37 -20.85 12.76
CA MET A 1 -13.82 -20.07 11.63
C MET A 1 -12.92 -19.02 12.25
N GLU A 2 -11.59 -19.13 12.07
CA GLU A 2 -10.69 -18.07 12.50
C GLU A 2 -10.97 -16.81 11.66
N ASN A 3 -11.24 -15.70 12.33
CA ASN A 3 -11.39 -14.41 11.69
C ASN A 3 -10.00 -13.81 11.51
N THR A 4 -9.35 -14.09 10.37
CA THR A 4 -8.04 -13.52 9.99
C THR A 4 -8.19 -12.06 9.55
N SER A 5 -8.74 -11.24 10.44
CA SER A 5 -8.86 -9.81 10.22
C SER A 5 -7.51 -9.13 10.44
N TRP A 6 -7.15 -8.24 9.52
CA TRP A 6 -5.88 -7.54 9.61
C TRP A 6 -5.90 -6.52 10.74
N LEU A 7 -5.04 -6.72 11.74
CA LEU A 7 -4.90 -5.79 12.88
C LEU A 7 -3.88 -4.69 12.58
N PRO A 8 -4.12 -3.44 13.02
CA PRO A 8 -3.12 -2.38 12.96
C PRO A 8 -1.81 -2.79 13.64
N PRO A 9 -0.66 -2.34 13.11
CA PRO A 9 0.62 -2.67 13.69
C PRO A 9 0.79 -1.88 15.00
N LYS A 10 1.59 -2.40 15.94
CA LYS A 10 1.90 -1.66 17.18
C LYS A 10 2.83 -0.48 16.88
N TYR A 11 2.79 0.58 17.69
CA TYR A 11 3.81 1.65 17.60
C TYR A 11 5.21 1.07 17.87
N PRO A 12 6.28 1.48 17.14
CA PRO A 12 6.36 2.54 16.12
C PRO A 12 6.22 2.04 14.66
N TYR A 13 5.69 0.84 14.46
CA TYR A 13 5.60 0.23 13.13
C TYR A 13 4.53 0.90 12.25
N VAL A 14 4.71 0.74 10.93
CA VAL A 14 3.83 1.27 9.90
C VAL A 14 3.27 0.14 9.03
N LYS A 15 2.09 0.36 8.45
CA LYS A 15 1.56 -0.43 7.35
C LYS A 15 2.03 0.15 6.04
N LEU A 16 2.71 -0.66 5.23
CA LEU A 16 2.95 -0.37 3.81
C LEU A 16 1.96 -1.18 2.97
N THR A 17 1.21 -0.51 2.09
CA THR A 17 0.38 -1.14 1.06
C THR A 17 0.93 -0.74 -0.30
N VAL A 18 1.20 -1.70 -1.17
CA VAL A 18 1.75 -1.50 -2.52
C VAL A 18 0.80 -2.13 -3.52
N ASP A 19 0.59 -1.48 -4.66
CA ASP A 19 -0.18 -2.00 -5.77
C ASP A 19 0.46 -1.61 -7.11
N GLY A 20 0.18 -2.40 -8.14
CA GLY A 20 0.71 -2.22 -9.48
C GLY A 20 -0.38 -2.31 -10.54
N SER A 21 -0.23 -1.52 -11.60
CA SER A 21 -1.14 -1.51 -12.75
C SER A 21 -0.37 -1.68 -14.06
N TRP A 22 -1.01 -2.35 -15.02
CA TRP A 22 -0.49 -2.59 -16.36
C TRP A 22 -1.53 -2.19 -17.38
N LEU A 23 -1.14 -1.38 -18.36
CA LEU A 23 -1.95 -0.98 -19.50
C LEU A 23 -1.34 -1.54 -20.79
N PRO A 24 -1.78 -2.74 -21.25
CA PRO A 24 -1.12 -3.46 -22.34
C PRO A 24 -1.06 -2.69 -23.65
N HIS A 25 -2.14 -1.97 -23.98
CA HIS A 25 -2.26 -1.25 -25.25
C HIS A 25 -1.19 -0.16 -25.42
N ASN A 26 -0.80 0.47 -24.31
CA ASN A 26 0.18 1.55 -24.32
C ASN A 26 1.56 1.07 -23.88
N GLN A 27 1.70 -0.22 -23.54
CA GLN A 27 2.88 -0.80 -22.91
C GLN A 27 3.34 -0.03 -21.66
N MET A 28 2.39 0.56 -20.92
CA MET A 28 2.69 1.38 -19.75
C MET A 28 2.43 0.60 -18.48
N MET A 29 3.30 0.77 -17.49
CA MET A 29 3.08 0.21 -16.17
C MET A 29 3.25 1.27 -15.07
N GLY A 30 2.59 1.05 -13.95
CA GLY A 30 2.71 1.91 -12.78
C GLY A 30 2.74 1.11 -11.50
N ILE A 31 3.54 1.55 -10.55
CA ILE A 31 3.56 1.03 -9.19
C ILE A 31 3.33 2.18 -8.21
N GLY A 32 2.62 1.93 -7.13
CA GLY A 32 2.42 2.91 -6.08
C GLY A 32 2.20 2.27 -4.73
N GLY A 33 2.22 3.09 -3.69
CA GLY A 33 1.97 2.61 -2.35
C GLY A 33 1.67 3.70 -1.34
N VAL A 34 1.15 3.28 -0.19
CA VAL A 34 0.75 4.13 0.92
C VAL A 34 1.32 3.60 2.21
N ILE A 35 1.91 4.51 3.00
CA ILE A 35 2.39 4.28 4.35
C ILE A 35 1.35 4.83 5.33
N ARG A 36 0.87 3.99 6.25
CA ARG A 36 -0.02 4.36 7.35
C ARG A 36 0.61 3.98 8.68
N ASP A 37 0.35 4.75 9.73
CA ASP A 37 0.83 4.39 11.07
C ASP A 37 -0.06 3.37 11.79
N SER A 38 0.30 3.07 13.03
CA SER A 38 -0.44 2.19 13.96
C SER A 38 -1.89 2.63 14.25
N THR A 39 -2.20 3.92 14.08
CA THR A 39 -3.55 4.49 14.25
C THR A 39 -4.38 4.44 12.96
N ARG A 40 -3.84 3.81 11.89
CA ARG A 40 -4.38 3.81 10.52
C ARG A 40 -4.33 5.19 9.84
N SER A 41 -3.65 6.17 10.42
CA SER A 41 -3.51 7.50 9.84
C SER A 41 -2.54 7.46 8.67
N TRP A 42 -2.89 8.17 7.59
CA TRP A 42 -2.01 8.32 6.43
C TRP A 42 -0.76 9.11 6.83
N ARG A 43 0.40 8.64 6.36
CA ARG A 43 1.69 9.32 6.58
C ARG A 43 2.33 9.78 5.28
N ARG A 44 2.34 8.92 4.25
CA ARG A 44 2.93 9.24 2.95
C ARG A 44 2.41 8.32 1.85
N GLY A 45 2.45 8.77 0.60
CA GLY A 45 2.28 7.95 -0.59
C GLY A 45 3.46 8.09 -1.55
N PHE A 46 3.61 7.12 -2.45
CA PHE A 46 4.55 7.16 -3.57
C PHE A 46 3.92 6.53 -4.82
N ALA A 47 4.37 6.97 -5.98
CA ALA A 47 3.99 6.41 -7.27
C ALA A 47 5.17 6.54 -8.25
N HIS A 48 5.29 5.57 -9.15
CA HIS A 48 6.27 5.56 -10.22
C HIS A 48 5.66 4.89 -11.46
N SER A 49 6.00 5.41 -12.64
CA SER A 49 5.55 4.89 -13.92
C SER A 49 6.76 4.46 -14.75
N PHE A 50 6.63 3.36 -15.48
CA PHE A 50 7.60 2.87 -16.45
C PHE A 50 6.97 2.82 -17.84
#